data_AF-A0A0D1YCQ8-F1
#
_entry.id   AF-A0A0D1YCQ8-F1
#
_cell.length_a   1.000
_cell.length_b   1.000
_cell.length_c   1.000
_cell.angle_alpha   90.00
_cell.angle_beta   90.00
_cell.angle_gamma   90.00
#
_symmetry.space_group_name_H-M   'P 1'
#
loop_
_entity.id
_entity.type
_entity.pdbx_description
1 polymer ?
#
loop_
_entity_poly.entity_id
_entity_poly.type
_entity_poly.pdbx_seq_one_letter_code
_entity_poly.pdbx_strand_id
1 'polypeptide(L)'
;MSSSKSVKCANYARKGIKCVNVSWEILDKTREEAKSAIEENLEELSKLNAMQQRLLAQLSRNRKILKIAESRAKAKAICLMDELEEEEEAERVRNGGHSDSELRELTDNLAVFNQTIKTRGVSDASDSHDGIAIVQADS
;
A
#
# COMPACT_ATOMS: atom_id res chain seq x y z
N MET A 1 41.71 -64.39 28.37
CA MET A 1 40.59 -63.57 27.85
C MET A 1 39.57 -63.40 28.97
N SER A 2 39.48 -62.21 29.56
CA SER A 2 38.63 -61.97 30.73
C SER A 2 37.17 -61.88 30.29
N SER A 3 36.36 -62.87 30.66
CA SER A 3 34.92 -62.91 30.41
C SER A 3 34.23 -61.81 31.21
N SER A 4 33.94 -60.68 30.58
CA SER A 4 33.10 -59.61 31.14
C SER A 4 31.66 -60.11 31.31
N LYS A 5 31.39 -60.81 32.42
CA LYS A 5 30.03 -61.19 32.82
C LYS A 5 29.21 -59.92 33.01
N SER A 6 28.29 -59.64 32.08
CA SER A 6 27.33 -58.54 32.22
C SER A 6 26.59 -58.69 33.54
N VAL A 7 26.75 -57.75 34.47
CA VAL A 7 26.03 -57.75 35.74
C VAL A 7 24.58 -57.40 35.43
N LYS A 8 23.77 -58.40 35.11
CA LYS A 8 22.32 -58.24 34.98
C LYS A 8 21.77 -58.03 36.39
N CYS A 9 21.22 -56.85 36.67
CA CYS A 9 20.57 -56.61 37.95
C CYS A 9 19.42 -57.63 38.13
N ALA A 10 19.49 -58.38 39.23
CA ALA A 10 18.63 -59.55 39.47
C ALA A 10 17.12 -59.23 39.46
N ASN A 11 16.76 -57.96 39.63
CA ASN A 11 15.38 -57.47 39.60
C ASN A 11 14.83 -57.35 38.16
N TYR A 12 15.65 -56.96 37.19
CA TYR A 12 15.23 -56.81 35.78
C TYR A 12 15.17 -58.16 35.07
N ALA A 13 16.10 -59.07 35.40
CA ALA A 13 16.07 -60.45 34.93
C ALA A 13 14.78 -61.18 35.35
N ARG A 14 14.29 -60.95 36.59
CA ARG A 14 13.03 -61.52 37.09
C ARG A 14 11.79 -60.95 36.40
N LYS A 15 11.85 -59.72 35.88
CA LYS A 15 10.73 -59.05 35.20
C LYS A 15 10.75 -59.26 33.68
N GLY A 16 11.72 -60.00 33.12
CA GLY A 16 11.88 -60.17 31.68
C GLY A 16 12.31 -58.89 30.94
N ILE A 17 12.77 -57.86 31.67
CA ILE A 17 13.14 -56.55 31.10
C ILE A 17 14.65 -56.53 30.84
N LYS A 18 15.06 -56.01 29.69
CA LYS A 18 16.47 -55.87 29.33
C LYS A 18 17.16 -54.88 30.28
N CYS A 19 18.11 -55.36 31.07
CA CYS A 19 18.95 -54.52 31.92
C CYS A 19 19.80 -53.60 31.05
N VAL A 20 19.72 -52.29 31.26
CA VAL A 20 20.65 -51.32 30.66
C VAL A 20 21.98 -51.48 31.39
N ASN A 21 22.94 -52.16 30.75
CA ASN A 21 24.25 -52.46 31.34
C ASN A 21 25.20 -51.26 31.18
N VAL A 22 24.82 -50.14 31.78
CA VAL A 22 25.54 -48.86 31.75
C VAL A 22 25.77 -48.41 33.20
N SER A 23 26.97 -47.93 33.52
CA SER A 23 27.27 -47.46 34.89
C SER A 23 26.53 -46.16 35.19
N TRP A 24 26.27 -45.92 36.49
CA TRP A 24 25.70 -44.65 36.95
C TRP A 24 26.52 -43.43 36.50
N GLU A 25 27.84 -43.55 36.50
CA GLU A 25 28.76 -42.50 36.04
C GLU A 25 28.54 -42.14 34.57
N ILE A 26 28.30 -43.12 33.68
CA ILE A 26 28.01 -42.86 32.27
C ILE A 26 26.64 -42.20 32.11
N LEU A 27 25.63 -42.62 32.89
CA LEU A 27 24.30 -42.03 32.87
C LEU A 27 24.33 -40.57 33.37
N ASP A 28 25.05 -40.30 34.44
CA ASP A 28 25.23 -38.95 34.98
C ASP A 28 25.98 -38.06 33.98
N LYS A 29 27.07 -38.55 33.39
CA LYS A 29 27.81 -37.82 32.36
C LYS A 29 26.93 -37.46 31.16
N THR A 30 26.20 -38.44 30.63
CA THR A 30 25.27 -38.22 29.50
C THR A 30 24.20 -37.19 29.85
N ARG A 31 23.67 -37.22 31.08
CA ARG A 31 22.68 -36.25 31.55
C ARG A 31 23.26 -34.84 31.60
N GLU A 32 24.45 -34.67 32.18
CA GLU A 32 25.05 -33.34 32.29
C GLU A 32 25.49 -32.78 30.93
N GLU A 33 26.01 -33.62 30.02
CA GLU A 33 26.29 -33.24 28.63
C GLU A 33 25.02 -32.79 27.90
N ALA A 34 23.93 -33.55 28.04
CA ALA A 34 22.65 -33.19 27.43
C ALA A 34 22.08 -31.88 27.99
N LYS A 35 22.17 -31.67 29.32
CA LYS A 35 21.77 -30.39 29.94
C LYS A 35 22.60 -29.22 29.42
N SER A 36 23.92 -29.39 29.33
CA SER A 36 24.81 -28.34 28.82
C SER A 36 24.47 -27.98 27.38
N ALA A 37 24.23 -28.98 26.52
CA ALA A 37 23.84 -28.76 25.14
C ALA A 37 22.46 -28.09 25.00
N ILE A 38 21.50 -28.43 25.89
CA ILE A 38 20.20 -27.76 25.93
C ILE A 38 20.37 -26.28 26.30
N GLU A 39 21.16 -25.98 27.33
CA GLU A 39 21.38 -24.61 27.78
C GLU A 39 22.05 -23.75 26.70
N GLU A 40 23.08 -24.29 26.04
CA GLU A 40 23.76 -23.62 24.92
C GLU A 40 22.79 -23.30 23.77
N ASN A 41 21.97 -24.29 23.38
CA ASN A 41 20.95 -24.09 22.35
C ASN A 41 19.88 -23.06 22.76
N LEU A 42 19.48 -23.04 24.03
CA LEU A 42 18.51 -22.06 24.54
C LEU A 42 19.10 -20.64 24.50
N GLU A 43 20.38 -20.48 24.85
CA GLU A 43 21.06 -19.20 24.76
C GLU A 43 21.17 -18.72 23.31
N GLU A 44 21.51 -19.60 22.37
CA GLU A 44 21.54 -19.27 20.94
C GLU A 44 20.15 -18.86 20.41
N LEU A 45 19.10 -19.60 20.77
CA LEU A 45 17.72 -19.25 20.42
C LEU A 45 17.31 -17.89 20.98
N SER A 46 17.73 -17.56 22.20
CA SER A 46 17.49 -16.26 22.81
C SER A 46 18.16 -15.13 22.01
N LYS A 47 19.42 -15.31 21.62
CA LYS A 47 20.17 -14.35 20.77
C LYS A 47 19.49 -14.15 19.41
N LEU A 48 19.10 -15.24 18.75
CA LEU A 48 18.42 -15.20 17.46
C LEU A 48 17.06 -14.48 17.55
N ASN A 49 16.28 -14.75 18.59
CA ASN A 49 15.00 -14.07 18.81
C ASN A 49 15.20 -12.56 19.04
N ALA A 50 16.19 -12.16 19.86
CA ALA A 50 16.51 -10.75 20.06
C ALA A 50 16.90 -10.05 18.73
N MET A 51 17.69 -10.72 17.90
CA MET A 51 18.06 -10.22 16.57
C MET A 51 16.85 -10.09 15.65
N GLN A 52 15.95 -11.09 15.65
CA GLN A 52 14.72 -11.06 14.86
C GLN A 52 13.83 -9.88 15.26
N GLN A 53 13.63 -9.63 16.56
CA GLN A 53 12.84 -8.51 17.05
C GLN A 53 13.44 -7.16 16.64
N ARG A 54 14.77 -7.03 16.71
CA ARG A 54 15.48 -5.84 16.24
C ARG A 54 15.25 -5.59 14.75
N LEU A 55 15.37 -6.62 13.91
CA LEU A 55 15.15 -6.51 12.46
C LEU A 55 13.68 -6.17 12.14
N LEU A 56 12.71 -6.77 12.81
CA LEU A 56 11.29 -6.44 12.65
C LEU A 56 11.00 -4.98 13.00
N ALA A 57 11.58 -4.48 14.09
CA ALA A 57 11.44 -3.07 14.48
C ALA A 57 12.06 -2.12 13.43
N GLN A 58 13.24 -2.46 12.90
CA GLN A 58 13.88 -1.68 11.83
C GLN A 58 13.04 -1.69 10.55
N LEU A 59 12.54 -2.85 10.12
CA LEU A 59 11.67 -2.97 8.94
C LEU A 59 10.39 -2.15 9.09
N SER A 60 9.76 -2.19 10.26
CA SER A 60 8.58 -1.38 10.56
C SER A 60 8.86 0.13 10.44
N ARG A 61 9.99 0.60 10.99
CA ARG A 61 10.42 2.00 10.87
C ARG A 61 10.71 2.37 9.42
N ASN A 62 11.47 1.56 8.70
CA ASN A 62 11.86 1.82 7.31
C ASN A 62 10.64 1.88 6.39
N ARG A 63 9.65 0.99 6.58
CA ARG A 63 8.38 1.04 5.84
C ARG A 63 7.63 2.35 6.05
N LYS A 64 7.60 2.89 7.28
CA LYS A 64 6.96 4.18 7.56
C LYS A 64 7.71 5.33 6.87
N ILE A 65 9.04 5.32 6.95
CA ILE A 65 9.89 6.33 6.29
C ILE A 65 9.67 6.30 4.77
N LEU A 66 9.65 5.11 4.16
CA LEU A 66 9.44 4.95 2.73
C LEU A 66 8.10 5.54 2.29
N LYS A 67 7.00 5.21 2.99
CA LYS A 67 5.67 5.79 2.69
C LYS A 67 5.68 7.32 2.72
N ILE A 68 6.32 7.91 3.73
CA ILE A 68 6.42 9.38 3.85
C ILE A 68 7.25 9.96 2.69
N ALA A 69 8.37 9.32 2.34
CA ALA A 69 9.21 9.75 1.24
C ALA A 69 8.46 9.69 -0.10
N GLU A 70 7.72 8.61 -0.36
CA GLU A 70 6.89 8.47 -1.55
C GLU A 70 5.79 9.53 -1.62
N SER A 71 5.08 9.79 -0.51
CA SER A 71 4.08 10.85 -0.45
C SER A 71 4.67 12.23 -0.74
N ARG A 72 5.86 12.53 -0.20
CA ARG A 72 6.56 13.80 -0.46
C ARG A 72 7.04 13.91 -1.90
N ALA A 73 7.56 12.82 -2.47
CA ALA A 73 7.97 12.79 -3.87
C ALA A 73 6.78 13.04 -4.80
N LYS A 74 5.62 12.43 -4.53
CA LYS A 74 4.37 12.69 -5.28
C LYS A 74 3.92 14.14 -5.16
N ALA A 75 3.92 14.70 -3.95
CA ALA A 75 3.57 16.10 -3.75
C ALA A 75 4.52 17.05 -4.51
N LYS A 76 5.84 16.80 -4.47
CA LYS A 76 6.81 17.61 -5.21
C LYS A 76 6.65 17.46 -6.72
N ALA A 77 6.32 16.26 -7.21
CA ALA A 77 6.05 16.04 -8.63
C ALA A 77 4.83 16.85 -9.09
N ILE A 78 3.75 16.92 -8.30
CA ILE A 78 2.58 17.76 -8.60
C ILE A 78 3.00 19.23 -8.67
N CYS A 79 3.69 19.76 -7.66
CA CYS A 79 4.13 21.15 -7.69
C CYS A 79 5.03 21.46 -8.90
N LEU A 80 5.93 20.55 -9.28
CA LEU A 80 6.77 20.73 -10.47
C LEU A 80 5.96 20.71 -11.77
N MET A 81 4.88 19.93 -11.84
CA MET A 81 3.98 19.96 -13.00
C MET A 81 3.23 21.29 -13.08
N ASP A 82 2.73 21.79 -11.95
CA ASP A 82 2.06 23.10 -11.88
C ASP A 82 3.03 24.23 -12.29
N GLU A 83 4.27 24.22 -11.76
CA GLU A 83 5.33 25.17 -12.12
C GLU A 83 5.65 25.14 -13.63
N LEU A 84 5.66 23.96 -14.26
CA LEU A 84 5.90 23.80 -15.70
C LEU A 84 4.71 24.28 -16.55
N GLU A 85 3.48 24.03 -16.10
CA GLU A 85 2.26 24.49 -16.79
C GLU A 85 2.17 26.03 -16.77
N GLU A 86 2.47 26.65 -15.62
CA GLU A 86 2.56 28.11 -15.49
C GLU A 86 3.66 28.69 -16.41
N GLU A 87 4.82 28.03 -16.50
CA GLU A 87 5.90 28.47 -17.38
C GLU A 87 5.52 28.34 -18.87
N GLU A 88 4.85 27.25 -19.25
CA GLU A 88 4.33 27.03 -20.60
C GLU A 88 3.26 28.08 -20.97
N GLU A 89 2.32 28.37 -20.07
CA GLU A 89 1.33 29.42 -20.27
C GLU A 89 1.99 30.79 -20.42
N ALA A 90 2.97 31.11 -19.56
CA ALA A 90 3.69 32.37 -19.65
C ALA A 90 4.46 32.50 -20.98
N GLU A 91 5.02 31.42 -21.51
CA GLU A 91 5.67 31.40 -22.82
C GLU A 91 4.66 31.55 -23.98
N ARG A 92 3.50 30.91 -23.90
CA ARG A 92 2.40 31.10 -24.89
C ARG A 92 1.97 32.56 -24.95
N VAL A 93 1.75 33.19 -23.79
CA VAL A 93 1.36 34.60 -23.70
C VAL A 93 2.46 35.52 -24.22
N ARG A 94 3.74 35.26 -23.87
CA ARG A 94 4.89 36.02 -24.42
C ARG A 94 4.95 35.97 -25.94
N ASN A 95 4.58 34.83 -26.53
CA ASN A 95 4.54 34.64 -27.98
C ASN A 95 3.24 35.17 -28.63
N GLY A 96 2.44 35.95 -27.90
CA GLY A 96 1.22 36.60 -28.41
C GLY A 96 -0.01 35.70 -28.42
N GLY A 97 0.03 34.55 -27.75
CA GLY A 97 -1.14 33.72 -27.46
C GLY A 97 -1.97 34.25 -26.29
N HIS A 98 -3.12 33.60 -26.03
CA HIS A 98 -3.99 33.89 -24.89
C HIS A 98 -3.67 33.01 -23.69
N SER A 99 -3.89 33.55 -22.49
CA SER A 99 -3.84 32.78 -21.24
C SER A 99 -5.05 31.83 -21.14
N ASP A 100 -4.97 30.82 -20.28
CA ASP A 100 -6.06 29.88 -20.06
C ASP A 100 -7.25 30.57 -19.37
N SER A 101 -7.00 31.61 -18.57
CA SER A 101 -8.04 32.46 -18.01
C SER A 101 -8.79 33.26 -19.09
N GLU A 102 -8.07 33.87 -20.03
CA GLU A 102 -8.64 34.60 -21.16
C GLU A 102 -9.44 33.67 -22.08
N LEU A 103 -8.90 32.47 -22.36
CA LEU A 103 -9.59 31.47 -23.17
C LEU A 103 -10.89 30.98 -22.51
N ARG A 104 -10.87 30.80 -21.18
CA ARG A 104 -12.06 30.43 -20.42
C ARG A 104 -13.12 31.53 -20.44
N GLU A 105 -12.73 32.77 -20.20
CA GLU A 105 -13.63 33.92 -20.28
C GLU A 105 -14.24 34.08 -21.68
N LEU A 106 -13.43 33.92 -22.74
CA LEU A 106 -13.90 33.94 -24.11
C LEU A 106 -14.92 32.82 -24.38
N THR A 107 -14.67 31.63 -23.85
CA THR A 107 -15.57 30.47 -23.97
C THR A 107 -16.90 30.72 -23.26
N ASP A 108 -16.86 31.26 -22.04
CA ASP A 108 -18.06 31.58 -21.27
C ASP A 108 -18.89 32.67 -21.96
N ASN A 109 -18.24 33.72 -22.46
CA ASN A 109 -18.88 34.78 -23.23
C ASN A 109 -19.55 34.24 -24.50
N LEU A 110 -18.88 33.34 -25.23
CA LEU A 110 -19.45 32.68 -26.40
C LEU A 110 -20.67 31.81 -26.04
N ALA A 111 -20.63 31.12 -24.91
CA ALA A 111 -21.76 30.32 -24.42
C ALA A 111 -22.98 31.20 -24.11
N VAL A 112 -22.78 32.34 -23.43
CA VAL A 112 -23.85 33.32 -23.15
C VAL A 112 -24.43 33.87 -24.45
N PHE A 113 -23.58 34.30 -25.38
CA PHE A 113 -24.01 34.83 -26.67
C PHE A 113 -24.86 33.82 -27.46
N ASN A 114 -24.46 32.55 -27.50
CA ASN A 114 -25.21 31.48 -28.16
C ASN A 114 -26.57 31.22 -27.49
N GLN A 115 -26.67 31.34 -26.17
CA GLN A 115 -27.95 31.25 -25.47
C GLN A 115 -28.86 32.44 -25.82
N THR A 116 -28.32 33.66 -25.88
CA THR A 116 -29.08 34.86 -26.25
C THR A 116 -29.65 34.80 -27.66
N ILE A 117 -28.89 34.25 -28.63
CA ILE A 117 -29.40 34.03 -29.99
C ILE A 117 -30.56 33.03 -29.99
N LYS A 118 -30.42 31.91 -29.25
CA LYS A 118 -31.47 30.90 -29.16
C LYS A 118 -32.75 31.42 -28.54
N THR A 119 -32.67 32.27 -27.50
CA THR A 119 -33.86 32.84 -26.87
C THR A 119 -34.51 33.92 -27.73
N ARG A 120 -33.72 34.76 -28.42
CA ARG A 120 -34.25 35.80 -29.32
C ARG A 120 -34.94 35.20 -30.56
N GLY A 121 -34.39 34.12 -31.12
CA GLY A 121 -35.03 33.39 -32.22
C GLY A 121 -36.35 32.69 -31.85
N VAL A 122 -36.61 32.46 -30.55
CA VAL A 122 -37.90 31.92 -30.05
C VAL A 122 -38.92 33.05 -29.84
N SER A 123 -38.48 34.23 -29.42
CA SER A 123 -39.35 35.42 -29.29
C SER A 123 -39.80 35.97 -30.65
N ASP A 124 -38.91 36.04 -31.64
CA ASP A 124 -39.25 36.58 -32.97
C ASP A 124 -40.19 35.63 -33.77
N ALA A 125 -40.32 34.36 -33.36
CA ALA A 125 -41.27 33.41 -33.95
C ALA A 125 -42.69 33.50 -33.35
N SER A 126 -42.88 34.25 -32.26
CA SER A 126 -44.18 34.36 -31.57
C SER A 126 -44.96 35.64 -31.90
N ASP A 127 -44.37 36.58 -32.66
CA ASP A 127 -45.01 37.87 -33.05
C ASP A 127 -45.56 37.88 -34.50
N SER A 128 -45.73 36.72 -35.12
CA SER A 128 -46.42 36.57 -36.42
C SER A 128 -47.86 36.07 -36.23
N HIS A 129 -48.74 36.91 -35.68
CA HIS A 129 -50.20 36.76 -35.82
C HIS A 129 -50.73 37.86 -36.74
N ASP A 130 -50.50 37.71 -38.05
CA ASP A 130 -51.29 38.44 -39.05
C ASP A 130 -52.72 37.89 -39.04
N GLY A 131 -53.63 38.68 -38.47
CA GLY A 131 -55.05 38.42 -38.48
C GLY A 131 -55.63 38.58 -39.89
N ILE A 132 -55.80 37.47 -40.60
CA ILE A 132 -56.66 37.42 -41.79
C ILE A 132 -58.09 37.15 -41.31
N ALA A 133 -58.91 38.20 -41.30
CA ALA A 133 -60.35 38.08 -41.10
C ALA A 133 -60.99 37.47 -42.35
N ILE A 134 -61.43 36.21 -42.27
CA ILE A 134 -62.28 35.57 -43.28
C ILE A 134 -63.73 35.96 -42.96
N VAL A 135 -64.33 36.81 -43.80
CA VAL A 135 -65.78 37.05 -43.77
C VAL A 135 -66.45 35.88 -44.49
N GLN A 136 -67.12 35.01 -43.73
CA GLN A 136 -68.05 34.02 -44.28
C GLN A 136 -69.36 34.71 -44.64
N ALA A 137 -69.73 34.63 -45.91
CA ALA A 137 -71.07 34.94 -46.40
C ALA A 137 -71.86 33.62 -46.44
N ASP A 138 -72.95 33.55 -45.67
CA ASP A 138 -73.95 32.49 -45.80
C ASP A 138 -75.34 33.12 -45.94
N SER A 139 -75.95 32.80 -47.10
CA SER A 139 -77.38 32.73 -47.49
C SER A 139 -78.31 33.94 -47.27
#